data_AF-A0A2D8MIE0-F1
#
_entry.id   AF-A0A2D8MIE0-F1
#
_cell.length_a   1.000
_cell.length_b   1.000
_cell.length_c   1.000
_cell.angle_alpha   90.00
_cell.angle_beta   90.00
_cell.angle_gamma   90.00
#
_symmetry.space_group_name_H-M   'P 1'
#
loop_
_entity.id
_entity.type
_entity.pdbx_description
1 polymer ?
#
loop_
_entity_poly.entity_id
_entity_poly.type
_entity_poly.pdbx_seq_one_letter_code
_entity_poly.pdbx_strand_id
1 'polypeptide(L)' 'MAAGHPASTRRAAPYTPDELRAMFAAGDSVAQVHSRAYRLDRTMTKDRVRAILFAPVTA' A
#
# COMPACT_ATOMS: atom_id res chain seq x y z
N MET A 1 -34.78 -31.77 8.06
CA MET A 1 -35.06 -30.42 7.52
C MET A 1 -33.90 -29.52 7.93
N ALA A 2 -32.99 -29.21 6.99
CA ALA A 2 -31.82 -28.39 7.29
C ALA A 2 -32.22 -26.91 7.23
N ALA A 3 -32.13 -26.22 8.38
CA ALA A 3 -32.33 -24.78 8.46
C ALA A 3 -31.21 -24.07 7.67
N GLY A 4 -31.60 -23.34 6.62
CA GLY A 4 -30.68 -22.57 5.80
C GLY A 4 -29.96 -21.50 6.62
N HIS A 5 -28.63 -21.52 6.58
CA HIS A 5 -27.81 -20.43 7.09
C HIS A 5 -28.03 -19.21 6.18
N PRO A 6 -28.52 -18.05 6.66
CA PRO A 6 -28.56 -16.87 5.83
C PRO A 6 -27.11 -16.46 5.56
N ALA A 7 -26.64 -16.72 4.34
CA ALA A 7 -25.37 -16.19 3.85
C ALA A 7 -25.49 -14.66 3.88
N SER A 8 -24.98 -14.05 4.96
CA SER A 8 -24.83 -12.61 5.10
C SER A 8 -23.86 -12.15 4.02
N THR A 9 -24.40 -11.88 2.83
CA THR A 9 -23.67 -11.26 1.74
C THR A 9 -23.60 -9.78 2.09
N ARG A 10 -22.74 -9.45 3.06
CA ARG A 10 -22.37 -8.08 3.39
C ARG A 10 -21.66 -7.55 2.14
N ARG A 11 -22.41 -6.99 1.19
CA ARG A 11 -21.82 -6.21 0.11
C ARG A 11 -20.99 -5.14 0.79
N ALA A 12 -19.67 -5.16 0.57
CA ALA A 12 -18.82 -4.07 1.01
C ALA A 12 -19.45 -2.78 0.49
N ALA A 13 -19.63 -1.80 1.38
CA ALA A 13 -20.12 -0.50 0.95
C ALA A 13 -19.14 0.03 -0.13
N PRO A 14 -19.66 0.65 -1.20
CA PRO A 14 -18.78 1.26 -2.19
C PRO A 14 -17.91 2.32 -1.49
N TYR A 15 -16.62 2.33 -1.81
CA TYR A 15 -15.70 3.33 -1.29
C TYR A 15 -16.17 4.73 -1.66
N THR A 16 -16.07 5.64 -0.70
CA THR A 16 -16.27 7.06 -0.94
C THR A 16 -15.16 7.63 -1.84
N PRO A 17 -15.42 8.75 -2.55
CA PRO A 17 -14.38 9.41 -3.33
C PRO A 17 -13.12 9.75 -2.53
N ASP A 18 -13.27 10.09 -1.24
CA ASP A 18 -12.15 10.41 -0.36
C ASP A 18 -11.32 9.17 0.01
N GLU A 19 -11.98 8.04 0.28
CA GLU A 19 -11.30 6.75 0.49
C GLU A 19 -10.54 6.32 -0.77
N LEU A 20 -11.13 6.50 -1.96
CA LEU A 20 -10.46 6.20 -3.22
C LEU A 20 -9.23 7.09 -3.40
N ARG A 21 -9.33 8.40 -3.16
CA ARG A 21 -8.18 9.33 -3.24
C ARG A 21 -7.08 8.94 -2.26
N ALA A 22 -7.44 8.57 -1.03
CA ALA A 22 -6.48 8.09 -0.04
C ALA A 22 -5.80 6.79 -0.48
N MET A 23 -6.55 5.86 -1.07
CA MET A 23 -6.00 4.62 -1.64
C MET A 23 -5.05 4.90 -2.81
N PHE A 24 -5.39 5.82 -3.71
CA PHE A 24 -4.51 6.23 -4.81
C PHE A 24 -3.22 6.89 -4.29
N ALA A 25 -3.34 7.84 -3.35
CA ALA A 25 -2.17 8.49 -2.75
C ALA A 25 -1.26 7.50 -2.00
N ALA A 26 -1.85 6.53 -1.29
CA ALA A 26 -1.11 5.43 -0.66
C ALA A 26 -0.45 4.53 -1.72
N GLY A 27 -1.15 4.19 -2.81
CA GLY A 27 -0.61 3.43 -3.93
C GLY A 27 0.59 4.08 -4.59
N ASP A 28 0.54 5.40 -4.82
CA ASP A 28 1.65 6.19 -5.36
C ASP A 28 2.88 6.11 -4.44
N SER A 29 2.68 6.14 -3.12
CA SER A 29 3.77 6.00 -2.15
C SER A 29 4.43 4.62 -2.22
N VAL A 30 3.65 3.55 -2.39
CA VAL A 30 4.16 2.17 -2.53
C VAL A 30 4.92 2.02 -3.84
N ALA A 31 4.39 2.55 -4.95
CA ALA A 31 5.05 2.52 -6.25
C ALA A 31 6.41 3.25 -6.20
N GLN A 32 6.49 4.40 -5.52
CA GLN A 32 7.74 5.11 -5.32
C GLN A 32 8.76 4.30 -4.52
N VAL A 33 8.35 3.68 -3.40
CA VAL A 33 9.23 2.80 -2.60
C VAL A 33 9.72 1.61 -3.43
N HIS A 34 8.83 0.97 -4.19
CA HIS A 34 9.17 -0.15 -5.07
C HIS A 34 10.20 0.28 -6.14
N SER A 35 10.02 1.44 -6.76
CA SER A 35 10.99 1.96 -7.74
C SER A 35 12.38 2.19 -7.14
N ARG A 36 12.45 2.64 -5.88
CA ARG A 36 13.71 2.88 -5.14
C ARG A 36 14.39 1.58 -4.74
N ALA A 37 13.63 0.51 -4.51
CA ALA A 37 14.15 -0.79 -4.12
C ALA A 37 15.11 -1.40 -5.17
N TYR A 38 14.93 -1.06 -6.46
CA TYR A 38 15.85 -1.47 -7.53
C TYR A 38 17.26 -0.89 -7.40
N ARG A 39 17.47 0.13 -6.55
CA ARG A 39 18.78 0.74 -6.27
C ARG A 39 19.52 0.08 -5.11
N LEU A 40 18.91 -0.92 -4.46
CA LEU A 40 19.49 -1.57 -3.29
C LEU A 40 20.49 -2.65 -3.70
N ASP A 41 21.60 -2.70 -2.95
CA ASP A 41 22.61 -3.76 -3.06
C ASP A 41 22.72 -4.51 -1.72
N ARG A 42 23.08 -5.80 -1.76
CA ARG A 42 23.20 -6.67 -0.57
C ARG A 42 24.29 -6.23 0.41
N THR A 43 25.25 -5.43 -0.04
CA THR A 43 26.35 -4.90 0.78
C THR A 43 25.96 -3.61 1.51
N MET A 44 24.79 -3.03 1.22
CA MET A 44 24.36 -1.78 1.83
C MET A 44 24.03 -1.95 3.32
N THR A 45 24.40 -0.94 4.11
CA THR A 45 24.02 -0.87 5.52
C THR A 45 22.52 -0.60 5.66
N LYS A 46 21.95 -1.02 6.79
CA LYS A 46 20.53 -0.82 7.11
C LYS A 46 20.12 0.66 7.01
N ASP A 47 20.98 1.57 7.46
CA ASP A 47 20.73 3.01 7.41
C ASP A 47 20.71 3.53 5.96
N ARG A 48 21.59 3.01 5.10
CA ARG A 48 21.62 3.36 3.68
C ARG A 48 20.35 2.87 2.96
N VAL A 49 19.90 1.66 3.25
CA VAL A 49 18.63 1.12 2.74
C VAL A 49 17.45 1.98 3.19
N ARG A 50 17.39 2.34 4.48
CA ARG A 50 16.34 3.21 5.03
C ARG A 50 16.32 4.58 4.34
N ALA A 51 17.49 5.19 4.14
CA ALA A 51 17.61 6.46 3.44
C ALA A 51 17.11 6.36 1.99
N ILE A 52 17.44 5.29 1.25
CA ILE A 52 17.00 5.15 -0.14
C ILE A 52 15.49 4.95 -0.23
N LEU A 53 14.90 4.12 0.63
CA LEU A 53 13.47 3.81 0.56
C LEU A 53 12.60 4.96 1.06
N PHE A 54 13.00 5.63 2.14
CA PHE A 54 12.16 6.58 2.87
C PHE A 54 12.68 8.02 2.87
N ALA A 55 13.70 8.36 2.09
CA ALA A 55 14.12 9.76 1.96
C ALA A 55 12.93 10.62 1.54
N PRO A 56 12.75 11.79 2.20
CA PRO A 56 11.72 12.73 1.82
C PRO A 56 11.93 13.10 0.36
N VAL A 57 10.87 13.02 -0.44
CA VAL A 57 10.86 13.62 -1.78
C VAL A 57 10.87 15.12 -1.54
N THR A 58 12.06 15.73 -1.48
CA THR A 58 12.18 17.18 -1.62
C THR A 58 11.76 17.50 -3.05
N ALA A 59 10.61 18.15 -3.19
CA ALA A 59 10.12 18.73 -4.43
C ALA A 59 11.08 19.79 -4.98
#